data_AF-A0A0D0P6Y6-F1
#
_entry.id   AF-A0A0D0P6Y6-F1
#
_cell.length_a   1.000
_cell.length_b   1.000
_cell.length_c   1.000
_cell.angle_alpha   90.00
_cell.angle_beta   90.00
_cell.angle_gamma   90.00
#
_symmetry.space_group_name_H-M   'P 1'
#
loop_
_entity.id
_entity.type
_entity.pdbx_description
1 polymer ?
#
loop_
_entity_poly.entity_id
_entity_poly.type
_entity_poly.pdbx_seq_one_letter_code
_entity_poly.pdbx_strand_id
1 'polypeptide(L)'
;MPRLAVAAGTVALAAGLAVPATADAEGRSGALRWVALGDSYTSGLIPATGDIFENPPDGCARTVQSYPEIVRRELRTLVALHNVSCGSATVANVTRTQQTPPGRPTLPGSTDPDGPFPPVPPQIDAVGPSSDLLTVGIGGNTLGFAEILKRCTELGDGSNNTGTPCKDEFAASLPGRLENLRRQYDQMLTALHSKAPLAKVITVGYPHIVPENAGSCRFGDIQQFHTITTGDLDWSRSAALEPLNAVIQQVTAAHGDTFVDLYAASAGHSVCDSDHWVDGVVSSVSPLRLAFVHPNAKGQANAARLVEDAVLGG
;
A
#
# COMPACT_ATOMS: atom_id res chain seq x y z
N MET A 1 -74.91 -54.97 23.96
CA MET A 1 -73.56 -55.46 23.56
C MET A 1 -73.62 -55.77 22.06
N PRO A 2 -72.66 -55.42 21.18
CA PRO A 2 -71.68 -54.32 21.20
C PRO A 2 -71.59 -53.55 19.83
N ARG A 3 -70.71 -52.52 19.81
CA ARG A 3 -69.87 -52.01 18.71
C ARG A 3 -70.33 -50.88 17.76
N LEU A 4 -69.69 -49.73 18.03
CA LEU A 4 -69.38 -48.56 17.19
C LEU A 4 -68.78 -48.90 15.82
N ALA A 5 -68.97 -47.98 14.86
CA ALA A 5 -67.90 -47.48 14.00
C ALA A 5 -68.19 -46.04 13.55
N VAL A 6 -67.46 -45.06 14.09
CA VAL A 6 -67.40 -43.67 13.58
C VAL A 6 -66.21 -43.61 12.62
N ALA A 7 -66.47 -43.27 11.36
CA ALA A 7 -65.43 -43.06 10.36
C ALA A 7 -64.89 -41.62 10.48
N ALA A 8 -63.65 -41.49 10.98
CA ALA A 8 -62.91 -40.24 10.96
C ALA A 8 -62.20 -40.09 9.60
N GLY A 9 -62.57 -39.06 8.84
CA GLY A 9 -61.89 -38.69 7.60
C GLY A 9 -60.61 -37.90 7.89
N THR A 10 -59.46 -38.42 7.49
CA THR A 10 -58.17 -37.75 7.56
C THR A 10 -57.96 -36.88 6.32
N VAL A 11 -57.92 -35.56 6.52
CA VAL A 11 -57.46 -34.59 5.51
C VAL A 11 -55.93 -34.57 5.54
N ALA A 12 -55.29 -35.08 4.49
CA ALA A 12 -53.84 -35.00 4.32
C ALA A 12 -53.46 -33.61 3.79
N LEU A 13 -52.81 -32.80 4.64
CA LEU A 13 -52.21 -31.53 4.27
C LEU A 13 -50.83 -31.81 3.64
N ALA A 14 -50.74 -31.71 2.31
CA ALA A 14 -49.46 -31.81 1.61
C ALA A 14 -48.67 -30.51 1.81
N ALA A 15 -47.74 -30.50 2.77
CA ALA A 15 -46.76 -29.43 2.92
C ALA A 15 -45.73 -29.55 1.78
N GLY A 16 -45.85 -28.70 0.76
CA GLY A 16 -44.83 -28.54 -0.26
C GLY A 16 -43.55 -27.99 0.38
N LEU A 17 -42.51 -28.83 0.48
CA LEU A 17 -41.17 -28.40 0.80
C LEU A 17 -40.66 -27.54 -0.36
N ALA A 18 -40.70 -26.23 -0.20
CA ALA A 18 -39.97 -25.32 -1.07
C ALA A 18 -38.47 -25.54 -0.81
N VAL A 19 -37.82 -26.25 -1.72
CA VAL A 19 -36.36 -26.31 -1.78
C VAL A 19 -35.88 -24.88 -2.06
N PRO A 20 -35.02 -24.28 -1.21
CA PRO A 20 -34.44 -22.99 -1.55
C PRO A 20 -33.61 -23.20 -2.81
N ALA A 21 -33.96 -22.48 -3.87
CA ALA A 21 -33.13 -22.41 -5.05
C ALA A 21 -31.75 -21.94 -4.60
N THR A 22 -30.75 -22.80 -4.75
CA THR A 22 -29.35 -22.36 -4.79
C THR A 22 -29.28 -21.35 -5.92
N ALA A 23 -29.13 -20.07 -5.56
CA ALA A 23 -28.72 -19.07 -6.53
C ALA A 23 -27.37 -19.55 -7.05
N ASP A 24 -27.37 -20.12 -8.25
CA ASP A 24 -26.15 -20.36 -8.99
C ASP A 24 -25.40 -19.04 -8.99
N ALA A 25 -24.20 -19.05 -8.41
CA ALA A 25 -23.23 -18.01 -8.67
C ALA A 25 -22.95 -18.09 -10.17
N GLU A 26 -23.68 -17.29 -10.95
CA GLU A 26 -23.33 -17.02 -12.34
C GLU A 26 -21.89 -16.53 -12.31
N GLY A 27 -20.95 -17.44 -12.65
CA GLY A 27 -19.55 -17.13 -12.75
C GLY A 27 -19.40 -15.93 -13.68
N ARG A 28 -19.00 -14.79 -13.13
CA ARG A 28 -18.72 -13.57 -13.88
C ARG A 28 -17.81 -13.95 -15.06
N SER A 29 -18.36 -13.95 -16.26
CA SER A 29 -17.63 -14.19 -17.50
C SER A 29 -16.95 -12.88 -17.93
N GLY A 30 -15.96 -12.44 -17.17
CA GLY A 30 -15.24 -11.21 -17.45
C GLY A 30 -14.05 -10.99 -16.52
N ALA A 31 -13.09 -10.19 -16.98
CA ALA A 31 -11.96 -9.76 -16.17
C ALA A 31 -12.43 -9.00 -14.93
N LEU A 32 -11.83 -9.25 -13.77
CA LEU A 32 -12.05 -8.48 -12.55
C LEU A 32 -11.64 -7.02 -12.80
N ARG A 33 -12.57 -6.08 -12.62
CA ARG A 33 -12.25 -4.65 -12.70
C ARG A 33 -11.50 -4.24 -11.44
N TRP A 34 -10.20 -4.15 -11.59
CA TRP A 34 -9.27 -3.87 -10.51
C TRP A 34 -8.87 -2.41 -10.53
N VAL A 35 -9.05 -1.70 -9.42
CA VAL A 35 -8.49 -0.36 -9.23
C VAL A 35 -7.35 -0.43 -8.22
N ALA A 36 -6.14 -0.04 -8.63
CA ALA A 36 -5.00 0.07 -7.72
C ALA A 36 -4.82 1.52 -7.27
N LEU A 37 -4.99 1.75 -5.97
CA LEU A 37 -4.83 3.02 -5.28
C LEU A 37 -3.57 2.97 -4.42
N GLY A 38 -2.92 4.11 -4.20
CA GLY A 38 -1.79 4.17 -3.29
C GLY A 38 -0.81 5.31 -3.55
N ASP A 39 0.30 5.26 -2.81
CA ASP A 39 1.43 6.16 -2.94
C ASP A 39 2.56 5.61 -3.83
N SER A 40 3.76 6.14 -3.65
CA SER A 40 4.97 5.75 -4.36
C SER A 40 5.40 4.31 -4.17
N TYR A 41 5.05 3.66 -3.06
CA TYR A 41 5.33 2.23 -2.88
C TYR A 41 4.44 1.38 -3.79
N THR A 42 3.28 1.91 -4.21
CA THR A 42 2.39 1.30 -5.20
C THR A 42 2.73 1.73 -6.63
N SER A 43 3.16 2.98 -6.86
CA SER A 43 3.51 3.44 -8.22
C SER A 43 4.90 2.95 -8.68
N GLY A 44 5.74 2.49 -7.75
CA GLY A 44 7.12 2.07 -7.99
C GLY A 44 8.11 3.23 -7.95
N LEU A 45 7.71 4.44 -8.41
CA LEU A 45 8.37 5.76 -8.30
C LEU A 45 9.79 5.90 -8.87
N ILE A 46 10.66 4.92 -8.67
CA ILE A 46 12.11 5.04 -8.82
C ILE A 46 12.61 4.39 -10.12
N PRO A 47 13.73 4.85 -10.69
CA PRO A 47 14.27 4.24 -11.93
C PRO A 47 14.62 2.75 -11.82
N ALA A 48 14.80 2.23 -10.60
CA ALA A 48 15.08 0.82 -10.37
C ALA A 48 13.85 -0.09 -10.60
N THR A 49 12.65 0.48 -10.76
CA THR A 49 11.40 -0.24 -11.08
C THR A 49 10.97 -0.03 -12.54
N GLY A 50 11.90 0.40 -13.39
CA GLY A 50 11.71 0.54 -14.83
C GLY A 50 11.14 1.90 -15.26
N ASP A 51 10.84 2.01 -16.55
CA ASP A 51 10.36 3.24 -17.16
C ASP A 51 8.95 3.63 -16.66
N ILE A 52 8.67 4.93 -16.66
CA ILE A 52 7.33 5.47 -16.42
C ILE A 52 6.47 5.21 -17.67
N PHE A 53 5.29 4.63 -17.49
CA PHE A 53 4.42 4.25 -18.62
C PHE A 53 3.35 5.29 -18.99
N GLU A 54 3.20 6.34 -18.18
CA GLU A 54 2.25 7.43 -18.41
C GLU A 54 2.56 8.17 -19.73
N ASN A 55 1.54 8.37 -20.57
CA ASN A 55 1.68 9.11 -21.82
C ASN A 55 0.43 9.95 -22.14
N PRO A 56 0.49 11.29 -21.99
CA PRO A 56 1.63 12.06 -21.45
C PRO A 56 1.86 11.76 -19.96
N PRO A 57 3.08 12.01 -19.42
CA PRO A 57 3.34 11.93 -17.99
C PRO A 57 2.41 12.86 -17.19
N ASP A 58 1.83 12.35 -16.10
CA ASP A 58 0.98 13.11 -15.18
C ASP A 58 1.67 13.42 -13.84
N GLY A 59 2.92 13.00 -13.69
CA GLY A 59 3.76 13.24 -12.52
C GLY A 59 3.54 12.26 -11.37
N CYS A 60 2.64 11.28 -11.52
CA CYS A 60 2.46 10.21 -10.53
C CYS A 60 3.58 9.17 -10.55
N ALA A 61 4.37 9.14 -11.63
CA ALA A 61 5.58 8.33 -11.77
C ALA A 61 5.30 6.84 -11.55
N ARG A 62 4.24 6.34 -12.21
CA ARG A 62 3.93 4.90 -12.24
C ARG A 62 4.84 4.18 -13.21
N THR A 63 5.52 3.17 -12.69
CA THR A 63 6.56 2.44 -13.41
C THR A 63 6.10 1.05 -13.86
N VAL A 64 6.68 0.54 -14.95
CA VAL A 64 6.31 -0.76 -15.55
C VAL A 64 6.60 -1.98 -14.66
N GLN A 65 7.44 -1.85 -13.64
CA GLN A 65 7.71 -2.89 -12.63
C GLN A 65 7.12 -2.55 -11.27
N SER A 66 6.16 -1.64 -11.18
CA SER A 66 5.34 -1.53 -9.96
C SER A 66 4.50 -2.78 -9.74
N TYR A 67 4.26 -3.16 -8.49
CA TYR A 67 3.56 -4.40 -8.18
C TYR A 67 2.19 -4.53 -8.87
N PRO A 68 1.36 -3.47 -9.04
CA PRO A 68 0.10 -3.63 -9.77
C PRO A 68 0.32 -4.02 -11.23
N GLU A 69 1.33 -3.45 -11.89
CA GLU A 69 1.65 -3.73 -13.29
C GLU A 69 2.27 -5.12 -13.50
N ILE A 70 3.01 -5.62 -12.50
CA ILE A 70 3.52 -6.99 -12.50
C ILE A 70 2.35 -7.98 -12.45
N VAL A 71 1.45 -7.84 -11.46
CA VAL A 71 0.29 -8.72 -11.29
C VAL A 71 -0.66 -8.63 -12.50
N ARG A 72 -0.91 -7.44 -13.06
CA ARG A 72 -1.70 -7.28 -14.28
C ARG A 72 -1.13 -8.11 -15.43
N ARG A 73 0.19 -8.14 -15.58
CA ARG A 73 0.86 -8.90 -16.64
C ARG A 73 0.83 -10.40 -16.40
N GLU A 74 0.87 -10.83 -15.14
CA GLU A 74 0.79 -12.25 -14.73
C GLU A 74 -0.61 -12.80 -14.90
N LEU A 75 -1.63 -12.08 -14.41
CA LEU A 75 -3.03 -12.46 -14.47
C LEU A 75 -3.70 -12.20 -15.82
N ARG A 76 -3.08 -11.39 -16.68
CA ARG A 76 -3.50 -11.14 -18.08
C ARG A 76 -4.99 -10.80 -18.19
N THR A 77 -5.77 -11.66 -18.84
CA THR A 77 -7.20 -11.46 -19.13
C THR A 77 -8.10 -11.68 -17.92
N LEU A 78 -7.55 -12.13 -16.78
CA LEU A 78 -8.32 -12.31 -15.54
C LEU A 78 -8.58 -10.97 -14.84
N VAL A 79 -7.79 -9.93 -15.12
CA VAL A 79 -7.94 -8.61 -14.49
C VAL A 79 -7.89 -7.49 -15.52
N ALA A 80 -8.73 -6.47 -15.32
CA ALA A 80 -8.67 -5.20 -16.02
C ALA A 80 -8.24 -4.14 -15.01
N LEU A 81 -6.93 -3.90 -14.92
CA LEU A 81 -6.34 -2.94 -13.98
C LEU A 81 -6.51 -1.49 -14.46
N HIS A 82 -6.97 -0.64 -13.55
CA HIS A 82 -6.88 0.80 -13.59
C HIS A 82 -5.97 1.25 -12.44
N ASN A 83 -4.70 1.53 -12.75
CA ASN A 83 -3.72 1.97 -11.78
C ASN A 83 -3.74 3.49 -11.64
N VAL A 84 -4.21 3.98 -10.48
CA VAL A 84 -4.31 5.41 -10.15
C VAL A 84 -3.43 5.80 -8.96
N SER A 85 -2.49 4.92 -8.58
CA SER A 85 -1.48 5.24 -7.57
C SER A 85 -0.64 6.44 -7.99
N CYS A 86 -0.15 7.20 -7.01
CA CYS A 86 0.56 8.43 -7.29
C CYS A 86 1.65 8.70 -6.25
N GLY A 87 2.87 8.99 -6.72
CA GLY A 87 3.98 9.33 -5.84
C GLY A 87 3.62 10.45 -4.85
N SER A 88 4.00 10.29 -3.58
CA SER A 88 3.70 11.24 -2.49
C SER A 88 2.22 11.37 -2.07
N ALA A 89 1.32 10.53 -2.58
CA ALA A 89 -0.09 10.56 -2.18
C ALA A 89 -0.25 10.30 -0.67
N THR A 90 -1.18 11.03 -0.06
CA THR A 90 -1.68 10.81 1.32
C THR A 90 -3.05 10.13 1.28
N VAL A 91 -3.55 9.66 2.43
CA VAL A 91 -4.94 9.17 2.57
C VAL A 91 -5.98 10.21 2.13
N ALA A 92 -5.70 11.51 2.32
CA ALA A 92 -6.58 12.57 1.83
C ALA A 92 -6.59 12.63 0.28
N ASN A 93 -5.48 12.31 -0.38
CA ASN A 93 -5.42 12.23 -1.85
C ASN A 93 -6.16 11.02 -2.41
N VAL A 94 -6.31 9.96 -1.62
CA VAL A 94 -7.20 8.86 -2.01
C VAL A 94 -8.66 9.32 -1.96
N THR A 95 -9.06 10.04 -0.92
CA THR A 95 -10.50 10.22 -0.60
C THR A 95 -11.14 11.51 -1.10
N ARG A 96 -10.46 12.66 -1.01
CA ARG A 96 -11.14 13.96 -1.13
C ARG A 96 -10.31 15.11 -1.71
N THR A 97 -9.00 14.97 -1.75
CA THR A 97 -8.09 16.06 -2.11
C THR A 97 -7.41 15.74 -3.43
N GLN A 98 -7.64 16.55 -4.46
CA GLN A 98 -6.82 16.49 -5.68
C GLN A 98 -5.34 16.65 -5.31
N GLN A 99 -4.48 15.91 -6.00
CA GLN A 99 -3.05 15.95 -5.77
C GLN A 99 -2.38 16.76 -6.86
N THR A 100 -1.41 17.62 -6.51
CA THR A 100 -0.44 18.15 -7.49
C THR A 100 0.79 17.25 -7.44
N PRO A 101 1.00 16.37 -8.43
CA PRO A 101 2.09 15.40 -8.34
C PRO A 101 3.46 16.07 -8.46
N PRO A 102 4.45 15.68 -7.64
CA PRO A 102 5.78 16.28 -7.67
C PRO A 102 6.65 15.78 -8.84
N GLY A 103 6.22 14.73 -9.55
CA GLY A 103 7.05 14.02 -10.51
C GLY A 103 7.94 12.96 -9.87
N ARG A 104 8.88 12.46 -10.67
CA ARG A 104 9.88 11.49 -10.21
C ARG A 104 10.92 12.14 -9.28
N PRO A 105 11.62 11.34 -8.47
CA PRO A 105 12.77 11.81 -7.68
C PRO A 105 13.78 12.61 -8.50
N THR A 106 14.10 13.82 -8.06
CA THR A 106 15.10 14.70 -8.68
C THR A 106 16.11 15.21 -7.68
N LEU A 107 17.24 15.70 -8.18
CA LEU A 107 18.31 16.23 -7.33
C LEU A 107 17.82 17.43 -6.51
N PRO A 108 18.37 17.64 -5.30
CA PRO A 108 18.06 18.82 -4.51
C PRO A 108 18.19 20.11 -5.34
N GLY A 109 17.14 20.94 -5.34
CA GLY A 109 17.08 22.18 -6.11
C GLY A 109 16.69 22.03 -7.59
N SER A 110 16.36 20.81 -8.05
CA SER A 110 15.85 20.55 -9.39
C SER A 110 14.35 20.21 -9.36
N THR A 111 13.70 20.26 -10.53
CA THR A 111 12.33 19.78 -10.75
C THR A 111 12.34 18.70 -11.83
N ASP A 112 11.27 17.90 -11.89
CA ASP A 112 11.10 16.94 -12.99
C ASP A 112 11.07 17.69 -14.33
N PRO A 113 11.90 17.33 -15.33
CA PRO A 113 11.90 18.02 -16.62
C PRO A 113 10.61 17.85 -17.41
N ASP A 114 9.77 16.86 -17.08
CA ASP A 114 8.45 16.68 -17.68
C ASP A 114 7.35 17.50 -16.97
N GLY A 115 7.70 18.18 -15.86
CA GLY A 115 6.81 19.03 -15.09
C GLY A 115 6.87 20.52 -15.47
N PRO A 116 6.06 21.38 -14.81
CA PRO A 116 5.12 21.07 -13.74
C PRO A 116 3.89 20.29 -14.23
N PHE A 117 3.34 19.43 -13.38
CA PHE A 117 2.18 18.60 -13.70
C PHE A 117 0.86 19.23 -13.23
N PRO A 118 -0.24 19.08 -13.98
CA PRO A 118 -1.56 19.51 -13.54
C PRO A 118 -2.04 18.69 -12.34
N PRO A 119 -2.98 19.20 -11.53
CA PRO A 119 -3.60 18.42 -10.48
C PRO A 119 -4.31 17.18 -11.02
N VAL A 120 -4.13 16.04 -10.36
CA VAL A 120 -4.87 14.79 -10.60
C VAL A 120 -6.01 14.66 -9.58
N PRO A 121 -7.16 14.09 -9.97
CA PRO A 121 -8.33 13.98 -9.09
C PRO A 121 -8.05 13.05 -7.88
N PRO A 122 -8.89 13.11 -6.84
CA PRO A 122 -8.87 12.09 -5.78
C PRO A 122 -8.93 10.67 -6.36
N GLN A 123 -8.09 9.76 -5.89
CA GLN A 123 -7.97 8.42 -6.49
C GLN A 123 -9.28 7.62 -6.41
N ILE A 124 -10.11 7.88 -5.39
CA ILE A 124 -11.45 7.28 -5.25
C ILE A 124 -12.36 7.58 -6.45
N ASP A 125 -12.08 8.58 -7.28
CA ASP A 125 -12.86 8.88 -8.49
C ASP A 125 -12.76 7.79 -9.57
N ALA A 126 -11.70 6.97 -9.55
CA ALA A 126 -11.59 5.79 -10.41
C ALA A 126 -12.38 4.58 -9.90
N VAL A 127 -12.86 4.63 -8.65
CA VAL A 127 -13.66 3.56 -8.03
C VAL A 127 -15.12 3.79 -8.37
N GLY A 128 -15.83 2.73 -8.77
CA GLY A 128 -17.27 2.80 -9.01
C GLY A 128 -18.00 1.55 -8.52
N PRO A 129 -19.35 1.54 -8.58
CA PRO A 129 -20.17 0.41 -8.09
C PRO A 129 -19.89 -0.93 -8.79
N SER A 130 -19.15 -0.85 -9.89
CA SER A 130 -18.80 -1.95 -10.77
C SER A 130 -17.40 -2.50 -10.49
N SER A 131 -16.55 -1.78 -9.77
CA SER A 131 -15.23 -2.28 -9.36
C SER A 131 -15.38 -3.60 -8.60
N ASP A 132 -14.58 -4.60 -8.97
CA ASP A 132 -14.64 -5.94 -8.39
C ASP A 132 -13.52 -6.14 -7.34
N LEU A 133 -12.41 -5.42 -7.51
CA LEU A 133 -11.22 -5.50 -6.66
C LEU A 133 -10.60 -4.12 -6.47
N LEU A 134 -10.25 -3.78 -5.23
CA LEU A 134 -9.48 -2.58 -4.87
C LEU A 134 -8.21 -3.02 -4.13
N THR A 135 -7.05 -2.52 -4.57
CA THR A 135 -5.81 -2.61 -3.77
C THR A 135 -5.40 -1.24 -3.27
N VAL A 136 -4.99 -1.12 -2.01
CA VAL A 136 -4.67 0.17 -1.38
C VAL A 136 -3.35 0.10 -0.60
N GLY A 137 -2.28 0.67 -1.16
CA GLY A 137 -0.99 0.85 -0.47
C GLY A 137 -0.72 2.32 -0.16
N ILE A 138 -1.13 2.78 1.02
CA ILE A 138 -1.14 4.21 1.40
C ILE A 138 -0.92 4.37 2.92
N GLY A 139 -0.46 5.54 3.36
CA GLY A 139 -0.42 5.91 4.78
C GLY A 139 0.90 6.53 5.22
N GLY A 140 2.01 6.15 4.60
CA GLY A 140 3.36 6.63 4.94
C GLY A 140 3.47 8.16 4.85
N ASN A 141 2.96 8.74 3.77
CA ASN A 141 2.97 10.21 3.61
C ASN A 141 2.00 10.91 4.58
N THR A 142 0.89 10.27 4.97
CA THR A 142 -0.02 10.81 6.00
C THR A 142 0.62 10.80 7.39
N LEU A 143 1.48 9.81 7.69
CA LEU A 143 2.32 9.82 8.88
C LEU A 143 3.44 10.87 8.80
N GLY A 144 3.86 11.24 7.59
CA GLY A 144 4.95 12.17 7.33
C GLY A 144 6.31 11.48 7.17
N PHE A 145 6.35 10.23 6.70
CA PHE A 145 7.60 9.49 6.53
C PHE A 145 8.65 10.22 5.68
N ALA A 146 8.25 10.85 4.58
CA ALA A 146 9.17 11.61 3.73
C ALA A 146 9.76 12.85 4.44
N GLU A 147 8.94 13.56 5.24
CA GLU A 147 9.36 14.67 6.09
C GLU A 147 10.38 14.19 7.14
N ILE A 148 10.03 13.12 7.85
CA ILE A 148 10.86 12.51 8.89
C ILE A 148 12.20 12.04 8.29
N LEU A 149 12.19 11.30 7.19
CA LEU A 149 13.41 10.79 6.54
C LEU A 149 14.38 11.93 6.18
N LYS A 150 13.86 12.97 5.51
CA LYS A 150 14.65 14.14 5.15
C LYS A 150 15.22 14.82 6.39
N ARG A 151 14.38 15.07 7.39
CA ARG A 151 14.77 15.79 8.59
C ARG A 151 15.75 15.00 9.46
N CYS A 152 15.56 13.69 9.59
CA CYS A 152 16.52 12.81 10.28
C CYS A 152 17.90 12.85 9.62
N THR A 153 17.95 12.90 8.27
CA THR A 153 19.22 13.00 7.54
C THR A 153 19.93 14.31 7.86
N GLU A 154 19.20 15.43 7.86
CA GLU A 154 19.74 16.74 8.23
C GLU A 154 20.22 16.80 9.69
N LEU A 155 19.43 16.26 10.62
CA LEU A 155 19.72 16.27 12.05
C LEU A 155 20.88 15.35 12.45
N GLY A 156 21.04 14.25 11.73
CA GLY A 156 22.14 13.32 11.95
C GLY A 156 23.46 13.82 11.38
N ASP A 157 23.46 14.82 10.48
CA ASP A 157 24.69 15.46 10.03
C ASP A 157 25.43 16.13 11.20
N GLY A 158 26.75 15.92 11.27
CA GLY A 158 27.57 16.36 12.39
C GLY A 158 27.37 15.60 13.72
N SER A 159 26.42 14.66 13.82
CA SER A 159 26.21 13.84 15.03
C SER A 159 27.28 12.76 15.24
N ASN A 160 28.08 12.44 14.21
CA ASN A 160 29.05 11.34 14.20
C ASN A 160 28.45 10.02 14.69
N ASN A 161 27.27 9.67 14.16
CA ASN A 161 26.51 8.47 14.53
C ASN A 161 26.18 8.33 16.03
N THR A 162 26.05 9.45 16.74
CA THR A 162 25.82 9.47 18.19
C THR A 162 24.47 10.09 18.53
N GLY A 163 23.78 9.52 19.53
CA GLY A 163 22.51 10.03 20.03
C GLY A 163 21.33 9.66 19.14
N THR A 164 20.24 10.41 19.28
CA THR A 164 18.98 10.22 18.55
C THR A 164 18.31 11.56 18.21
N PRO A 165 18.99 12.48 17.52
CA PRO A 165 18.46 13.82 17.28
C PRO A 165 17.13 13.80 16.51
N CYS A 166 16.89 12.78 15.67
CA CYS A 166 15.59 12.66 15.00
C CYS A 166 14.46 12.26 15.96
N LYS A 167 14.70 11.26 16.81
CA LYS A 167 13.77 10.88 17.88
C LYS A 167 13.45 12.06 18.78
N ASP A 168 14.46 12.84 19.17
CA ASP A 168 14.29 13.99 20.06
C ASP A 168 13.35 15.05 19.44
N GLU A 169 13.37 15.21 18.12
CA GLU A 169 12.46 16.12 17.40
C GLU A 169 11.04 15.55 17.24
N PHE A 170 10.90 14.27 16.91
CA PHE A 170 9.61 13.72 16.44
C PHE A 170 8.83 12.88 17.45
N ALA A 171 9.48 12.28 18.46
CA ALA A 171 8.87 11.27 19.33
C ALA A 171 7.59 11.75 20.03
N ALA A 172 7.52 13.02 20.44
CA ALA A 172 6.34 13.58 21.09
C ALA A 172 5.14 13.74 20.14
N SER A 173 5.38 13.98 18.84
CA SER A 173 4.31 14.21 17.86
C SER A 173 3.78 12.91 17.25
N LEU A 174 4.62 11.87 17.18
CA LEU A 174 4.36 10.65 16.42
C LEU A 174 3.08 9.91 16.84
N PRO A 175 2.75 9.75 18.14
CA PRO A 175 1.48 9.13 18.55
C PRO A 175 0.25 9.86 17.99
N GLY A 176 0.27 11.19 17.97
CA GLY A 176 -0.80 12.00 17.41
C GLY A 176 -0.92 11.85 15.89
N ARG A 177 0.21 11.70 15.19
CA ARG A 177 0.24 11.43 13.74
C ARG A 177 -0.33 10.04 13.42
N LEU A 178 0.01 9.01 14.19
CA LEU A 178 -0.53 7.65 14.06
C LEU A 178 -2.05 7.61 14.30
N GLU A 179 -2.52 8.31 15.32
CA GLU A 179 -3.95 8.40 15.65
C GLU A 179 -4.73 9.16 14.56
N ASN A 180 -4.15 10.22 13.99
CA ASN A 180 -4.70 10.89 12.82
C ASN A 180 -4.75 9.99 11.58
N LEU A 181 -3.68 9.24 11.32
CA LEU A 181 -3.65 8.25 10.25
C LEU A 181 -4.78 7.23 10.44
N ARG A 182 -4.92 6.63 11.63
CA ARG A 182 -5.95 5.63 11.93
C ARG A 182 -7.34 6.14 11.58
N ARG A 183 -7.69 7.35 12.01
CA ARG A 183 -8.99 7.97 11.68
C ARG A 183 -9.18 8.20 10.19
N GLN A 184 -8.16 8.70 9.49
CA GLN A 184 -8.26 8.95 8.05
C GLN A 184 -8.35 7.63 7.26
N TYR A 185 -7.62 6.61 7.67
CA TYR A 185 -7.62 5.29 7.02
C TYR A 185 -8.99 4.61 7.16
N ASP A 186 -9.60 4.70 8.36
CA ASP A 186 -10.96 4.20 8.61
C ASP A 186 -12.02 4.91 7.74
N GLN A 187 -11.92 6.25 7.65
CA GLN A 187 -12.78 7.04 6.77
C GLN A 187 -12.60 6.67 5.29
N MET A 188 -11.36 6.37 4.88
CA MET A 188 -11.05 5.96 3.52
C MET A 188 -11.66 4.61 3.18
N LEU A 189 -11.49 3.58 4.00
CA LEU A 189 -12.09 2.27 3.75
C LEU A 189 -13.62 2.35 3.75
N THR A 190 -14.21 3.11 4.69
CA THR A 190 -15.66 3.39 4.69
C THR A 190 -16.13 3.99 3.36
N ALA A 191 -15.40 4.97 2.82
CA ALA A 191 -15.75 5.63 1.58
C ALA A 191 -15.59 4.70 0.36
N LEU A 192 -14.55 3.87 0.33
CA LEU A 192 -14.32 2.88 -0.73
C LEU A 192 -15.44 1.83 -0.75
N HIS A 193 -15.80 1.26 0.40
CA HIS A 193 -16.92 0.32 0.55
C HIS A 193 -18.25 0.95 0.15
N SER A 194 -18.49 2.22 0.49
CA SER A 194 -19.70 2.94 0.06
C SER A 194 -19.77 3.09 -1.46
N LYS A 195 -18.62 3.35 -2.12
CA LYS A 195 -18.56 3.58 -3.58
C LYS A 195 -18.57 2.28 -4.39
N ALA A 196 -18.02 1.20 -3.84
CA ALA A 196 -17.93 -0.12 -4.45
C ALA A 196 -18.32 -1.23 -3.46
N PRO A 197 -19.61 -1.35 -3.10
CA PRO A 197 -20.07 -2.23 -2.00
C PRO A 197 -19.89 -3.74 -2.26
N LEU A 198 -19.55 -4.13 -3.48
CA LEU A 198 -19.30 -5.51 -3.86
C LEU A 198 -17.82 -5.81 -4.12
N ALA A 199 -16.94 -4.79 -4.04
CA ALA A 199 -15.53 -4.99 -4.32
C ALA A 199 -14.85 -5.69 -3.15
N LYS A 200 -13.95 -6.62 -3.48
CA LYS A 200 -12.95 -7.09 -2.51
C LYS A 200 -11.93 -5.98 -2.29
N VAL A 201 -11.67 -5.60 -1.04
CA VAL A 201 -10.63 -4.62 -0.71
C VAL A 201 -9.43 -5.33 -0.09
N ILE A 202 -8.26 -5.06 -0.64
CA ILE A 202 -6.96 -5.56 -0.18
C ILE A 202 -6.08 -4.37 0.15
N THR A 203 -5.66 -4.25 1.40
CA THR A 203 -4.69 -3.23 1.80
C THR A 203 -3.29 -3.82 1.79
N VAL A 204 -2.30 -2.99 1.46
CA VAL A 204 -0.90 -3.41 1.32
C VAL A 204 -0.06 -2.62 2.32
N GLY A 205 0.60 -3.34 3.23
CA GLY A 205 1.54 -2.76 4.19
C GLY A 205 2.86 -2.35 3.55
N TYR A 206 3.72 -1.69 4.32
CA TYR A 206 5.08 -1.32 3.91
C TYR A 206 6.07 -2.44 4.25
N PRO A 207 7.12 -2.64 3.43
CA PRO A 207 8.12 -3.67 3.68
C PRO A 207 9.02 -3.33 4.87
N HIS A 208 9.88 -4.28 5.24
CA HIS A 208 10.95 -4.12 6.20
C HIS A 208 12.03 -3.19 5.61
N ILE A 209 12.02 -1.93 6.01
CA ILE A 209 12.90 -0.88 5.45
C ILE A 209 14.22 -0.79 6.21
N VAL A 210 14.14 -0.75 7.55
CA VAL A 210 15.28 -0.70 8.46
C VAL A 210 15.50 -2.11 9.02
N PRO A 211 16.73 -2.63 9.04
CA PRO A 211 17.00 -3.97 9.56
C PRO A 211 16.69 -4.08 11.06
N GLU A 212 16.41 -5.31 11.53
CA GLU A 212 16.28 -5.62 12.95
C GLU A 212 17.50 -5.18 13.78
N ASN A 213 18.70 -5.31 13.20
CA ASN A 213 19.91 -4.76 13.78
C ASN A 213 20.34 -3.51 13.00
N ALA A 214 19.91 -2.32 13.44
CA ALA A 214 20.30 -1.05 12.84
C ALA A 214 21.82 -0.83 12.79
N GLY A 215 22.61 -1.54 13.62
CA GLY A 215 24.07 -1.51 13.58
C GLY A 215 24.70 -2.15 12.33
N SER A 216 23.92 -2.87 11.51
CA SER A 216 24.38 -3.33 10.19
C SER A 216 24.43 -2.20 9.15
N CYS A 217 23.75 -1.09 9.40
CA CYS A 217 23.80 0.10 8.57
C CYS A 217 25.08 0.91 8.81
N ARG A 218 25.68 1.40 7.72
CA ARG A 218 26.86 2.26 7.71
C ARG A 218 26.43 3.73 7.72
N PHE A 219 26.70 4.41 8.82
CA PHE A 219 26.54 5.85 8.91
C PHE A 219 27.38 6.59 7.86
N GLY A 220 26.80 7.58 7.20
CA GLY A 220 27.39 8.35 6.11
C GLY A 220 27.20 7.73 4.72
N ASP A 221 26.72 6.48 4.62
CA ASP A 221 26.56 5.80 3.34
C ASP A 221 25.29 6.27 2.62
N ILE A 222 25.47 7.01 1.53
CA ILE A 222 24.36 7.55 0.73
C ILE A 222 23.56 6.49 -0.02
N GLN A 223 24.11 5.28 -0.24
CA GLN A 223 23.33 4.17 -0.79
C GLN A 223 22.45 3.50 0.26
N GLN A 224 22.62 3.85 1.54
CA GLN A 224 21.78 3.43 2.66
C GLN A 224 20.98 4.63 3.19
N PHE A 225 21.03 4.90 4.50
CA PHE A 225 20.30 5.98 5.15
C PHE A 225 21.10 7.29 5.30
N HIS A 226 22.24 7.40 4.60
CA HIS A 226 23.14 8.53 4.69
C HIS A 226 23.51 8.85 6.15
N THR A 227 23.20 10.03 6.65
CA THR A 227 23.60 10.52 7.98
C THR A 227 22.58 10.22 9.09
N ILE A 228 21.58 9.37 8.88
CA ILE A 228 20.68 8.97 9.99
C ILE A 228 21.44 8.10 10.98
N THR A 229 21.36 8.43 12.28
CA THR A 229 22.07 7.70 13.34
C THR A 229 21.53 6.29 13.52
N THR A 230 22.36 5.36 13.99
CA THR A 230 21.93 4.00 14.34
C THR A 230 20.77 4.00 15.34
N GLY A 231 20.79 4.90 16.33
CA GLY A 231 19.71 5.03 17.31
C GLY A 231 18.40 5.57 16.71
N ASP A 232 18.48 6.51 15.78
CA ASP A 232 17.31 7.02 15.06
C ASP A 232 16.74 5.97 14.09
N LEU A 233 17.58 5.14 13.47
CA LEU A 233 17.12 4.03 12.64
C LEU A 233 16.29 3.03 13.46
N ASP A 234 16.82 2.57 14.59
CA ASP A 234 16.10 1.64 15.48
C ASP A 234 14.79 2.24 16.02
N TRP A 235 14.83 3.52 16.39
CA TRP A 235 13.62 4.25 16.78
C TRP A 235 12.61 4.36 15.63
N SER A 236 13.04 4.71 14.42
CA SER A 236 12.12 4.86 13.28
C SER A 236 11.44 3.54 12.89
N ARG A 237 12.15 2.41 12.99
CA ARG A 237 11.59 1.08 12.79
C ARG A 237 10.50 0.77 13.82
N SER A 238 10.85 0.84 15.11
CA SER A 238 9.99 0.40 16.21
C SER A 238 8.86 1.38 16.57
N ALA A 239 9.09 2.68 16.41
CA ALA A 239 8.12 3.71 16.80
C ALA A 239 7.29 4.27 15.64
N ALA A 240 7.75 4.14 14.38
CA ALA A 240 7.02 4.66 13.21
C ALA A 240 6.57 3.55 12.26
N LEU A 241 7.48 2.72 11.74
CA LEU A 241 7.16 1.76 10.67
C LEU A 241 6.30 0.60 11.14
N GLU A 242 6.69 -0.04 12.26
CA GLU A 242 5.90 -1.13 12.84
C GLU A 242 4.51 -0.64 13.28
N PRO A 243 4.35 0.49 13.99
CA PRO A 243 3.02 1.04 14.31
C PRO A 243 2.21 1.48 13.10
N LEU A 244 2.84 1.97 12.03
CA LEU A 244 2.17 2.28 10.77
C LEU A 244 1.49 1.03 10.20
N ASN A 245 2.25 -0.05 10.04
CA ASN A 245 1.72 -1.31 9.54
C ASN A 245 0.65 -1.88 10.49
N ALA A 246 0.85 -1.77 11.81
CA ALA A 246 -0.14 -2.21 12.79
C ALA A 246 -1.47 -1.43 12.66
N VAL A 247 -1.42 -0.11 12.47
CA VAL A 247 -2.62 0.72 12.24
C VAL A 247 -3.34 0.27 10.96
N ILE A 248 -2.62 0.08 9.86
CA ILE A 248 -3.20 -0.37 8.59
C ILE A 248 -3.86 -1.73 8.77
N GLN A 249 -3.15 -2.70 9.35
CA GLN A 249 -3.66 -4.05 9.58
C GLN A 249 -4.91 -4.06 10.47
N GLN A 250 -4.89 -3.32 11.58
CA GLN A 250 -6.02 -3.27 12.52
C GLN A 250 -7.26 -2.64 11.89
N VAL A 251 -7.11 -1.54 11.16
CA VAL A 251 -8.24 -0.88 10.49
C VAL A 251 -8.76 -1.77 9.35
N THR A 252 -7.87 -2.40 8.58
CA THR A 252 -8.26 -3.36 7.54
C THR A 252 -9.12 -4.50 8.11
N ALA A 253 -8.67 -5.11 9.21
CA ALA A 253 -9.40 -6.18 9.87
C ALA A 253 -10.78 -5.71 10.40
N ALA A 254 -10.87 -4.48 10.91
CA ALA A 254 -12.14 -3.91 11.38
C ALA A 254 -13.18 -3.70 10.26
N HIS A 255 -12.72 -3.54 9.01
CA HIS A 255 -13.57 -3.46 7.82
C HIS A 255 -13.84 -4.85 7.17
N GLY A 256 -13.25 -5.93 7.70
CA GLY A 256 -13.36 -7.27 7.14
C GLY A 256 -12.54 -7.48 5.86
N ASP A 257 -11.57 -6.61 5.61
CA ASP A 257 -10.76 -6.59 4.40
C ASP A 257 -9.50 -7.48 4.55
N THR A 258 -8.80 -7.72 3.44
CA THR A 258 -7.55 -8.51 3.44
C THR A 258 -6.33 -7.61 3.58
N PHE A 259 -5.44 -7.89 4.54
CA PHE A 259 -4.15 -7.20 4.68
C PHE A 259 -3.02 -8.04 4.08
N VAL A 260 -2.25 -7.45 3.17
CA VAL A 260 -1.00 -8.02 2.64
C VAL A 260 0.18 -7.49 3.46
N ASP A 261 0.77 -8.38 4.25
CA ASP A 261 1.93 -8.08 5.10
C ASP A 261 3.25 -8.19 4.32
N LEU A 262 3.70 -7.05 3.79
CA LEU A 262 5.02 -6.98 3.15
C LEU A 262 6.16 -7.00 4.17
N TYR A 263 5.93 -6.57 5.42
CA TYR A 263 6.97 -6.43 6.43
C TYR A 263 7.55 -7.79 6.80
N ALA A 264 6.68 -8.75 7.14
CA ALA A 264 7.11 -10.11 7.47
C ALA A 264 7.82 -10.79 6.28
N ALA A 265 7.32 -10.59 5.06
CA ALA A 265 7.85 -11.24 3.87
C ALA A 265 9.20 -10.66 3.37
N SER A 266 9.58 -9.47 3.83
CA SER A 266 10.83 -8.80 3.43
C SER A 266 11.87 -8.75 4.55
N ALA A 267 11.67 -9.50 5.63
CA ALA A 267 12.67 -9.67 6.68
C ALA A 267 14.00 -10.19 6.08
N GLY A 268 15.11 -9.53 6.42
CA GLY A 268 16.44 -9.83 5.86
C GLY A 268 16.73 -9.22 4.49
N HIS A 269 15.83 -8.38 3.98
CA HIS A 269 15.96 -7.68 2.69
C HIS A 269 15.78 -6.15 2.83
N SER A 270 16.14 -5.61 4.00
CA SER A 270 16.13 -4.17 4.29
C SER A 270 17.17 -3.39 3.49
N VAL A 271 17.17 -2.06 3.62
CA VAL A 271 18.14 -1.17 2.95
C VAL A 271 19.61 -1.53 3.22
N CYS A 272 19.91 -2.09 4.39
CA CYS A 272 21.29 -2.35 4.82
C CYS A 272 21.74 -3.80 4.61
N ASP A 273 20.84 -4.68 4.16
CA ASP A 273 21.13 -6.07 3.87
C ASP A 273 21.83 -6.24 2.51
N SER A 274 22.61 -7.31 2.34
CA SER A 274 23.35 -7.54 1.09
C SER A 274 22.47 -7.87 -0.11
N ASP A 275 21.31 -8.52 0.14
CA ASP A 275 20.27 -8.76 -0.87
C ASP A 275 19.09 -7.83 -0.62
N HIS A 276 19.33 -6.52 -0.59
CA HIS A 276 18.29 -5.54 -0.29
C HIS A 276 17.18 -5.52 -1.35
N TRP A 277 15.95 -5.39 -0.88
CA TRP A 277 14.76 -5.19 -1.73
C TRP A 277 14.24 -3.76 -1.68
N VAL A 278 14.82 -2.93 -0.81
CA VAL A 278 14.57 -1.49 -0.69
C VAL A 278 15.89 -0.77 -0.92
N ASP A 279 15.96 0.06 -1.96
CA ASP A 279 17.14 0.91 -2.19
C ASP A 279 17.13 2.07 -1.19
N GLY A 280 18.30 2.51 -0.71
CA GLY A 280 18.42 3.63 0.25
C GLY A 280 18.16 5.01 -0.38
N VAL A 281 18.87 6.05 0.06
CA VAL A 281 18.70 7.40 -0.50
C VAL A 281 18.98 7.41 -2.01
N VAL A 282 19.98 6.64 -2.46
CA VAL A 282 20.30 6.43 -3.88
C VAL A 282 20.48 4.94 -4.19
N SER A 283 20.06 4.51 -5.38
CA SER A 283 20.26 3.15 -5.88
C SER A 283 21.58 2.99 -6.64
N SER A 284 22.14 4.08 -7.18
CA SER A 284 23.47 4.12 -7.78
C SER A 284 24.08 5.51 -7.63
N VAL A 285 25.42 5.57 -7.51
CA VAL A 285 26.20 6.82 -7.50
C VAL A 285 26.86 7.11 -8.86
N SER A 286 26.87 6.15 -9.78
CA SER A 286 27.43 6.32 -11.13
C SER A 286 26.71 5.43 -12.16
N PRO A 287 25.78 5.99 -12.96
CA PRO A 287 25.21 7.33 -12.83
C PRO A 287 24.40 7.46 -11.53
N LEU A 288 24.27 8.69 -11.02
CA LEU A 288 23.47 8.97 -9.84
C LEU A 288 21.99 8.65 -10.09
N ARG A 289 21.40 7.79 -9.26
CA ARG A 289 19.99 7.40 -9.33
C ARG A 289 19.37 7.50 -7.95
N LEU A 290 18.44 8.44 -7.77
CA LEU A 290 17.75 8.64 -6.50
C LEU A 290 16.72 7.54 -6.29
N ALA A 291 16.61 7.09 -5.04
CA ALA A 291 15.62 6.10 -4.64
C ALA A 291 14.81 6.54 -3.42
N PHE A 292 15.36 7.35 -2.51
CA PHE A 292 14.65 7.87 -1.33
C PHE A 292 13.96 6.81 -0.47
N VAL A 293 14.62 5.65 -0.29
CA VAL A 293 14.12 4.56 0.55
C VAL A 293 12.86 3.94 -0.05
N HIS A 294 12.99 3.33 -1.23
CA HIS A 294 11.88 2.74 -2.00
C HIS A 294 12.19 1.31 -2.46
N PRO A 295 11.17 0.45 -2.63
CA PRO A 295 11.37 -0.90 -3.13
C PRO A 295 11.98 -0.88 -4.53
N ASN A 296 13.03 -1.67 -4.74
CA ASN A 296 13.58 -1.92 -6.08
C ASN A 296 12.76 -3.01 -6.80
N ALA A 297 13.20 -3.42 -7.99
CA ALA A 297 12.50 -4.45 -8.77
C ALA A 297 12.24 -5.76 -8.00
N LYS A 298 13.15 -6.19 -7.11
CA LYS A 298 12.97 -7.40 -6.28
C LYS A 298 11.88 -7.19 -5.23
N GLY A 299 11.90 -6.03 -4.56
CA GLY A 299 10.86 -5.67 -3.58
C GLY A 299 9.48 -5.56 -4.21
N GLN A 300 9.37 -4.93 -5.38
CA GLN A 300 8.12 -4.86 -6.13
C GLN A 300 7.65 -6.23 -6.61
N ALA A 301 8.56 -7.12 -7.02
CA ALA A 301 8.21 -8.50 -7.39
C ALA A 301 7.68 -9.31 -6.19
N ASN A 302 8.28 -9.15 -4.99
CA ASN A 302 7.74 -9.79 -3.79
C ASN A 302 6.35 -9.24 -3.42
N ALA A 303 6.16 -7.92 -3.52
CA ALA A 303 4.84 -7.32 -3.30
C ALA A 303 3.81 -7.84 -4.32
N ALA A 304 4.20 -7.97 -5.58
CA ALA A 304 3.35 -8.50 -6.65
C ALA A 304 2.89 -9.92 -6.33
N ARG A 305 3.81 -10.82 -5.97
CA ARG A 305 3.49 -12.21 -5.60
C ARG A 305 2.45 -12.27 -4.48
N LEU A 306 2.64 -11.52 -3.40
CA LEU A 306 1.71 -11.54 -2.26
C LEU A 306 0.34 -10.93 -2.59
N VAL A 307 0.32 -9.88 -3.42
CA VAL A 307 -0.94 -9.28 -3.89
C VAL A 307 -1.65 -10.24 -4.84
N GLU A 308 -0.93 -10.90 -5.76
CA GLU A 308 -1.48 -11.93 -6.65
C GLU A 308 -2.13 -13.07 -5.84
N ASP A 309 -1.41 -13.61 -4.86
CA ASP A 309 -1.93 -14.65 -3.95
C ASP A 309 -3.23 -14.19 -3.27
N ALA A 310 -3.25 -12.95 -2.75
CA ALA A 310 -4.41 -12.37 -2.10
C ALA A 310 -5.57 -12.11 -3.09
N VAL A 311 -5.29 -11.75 -4.35
CA VAL A 311 -6.30 -11.58 -5.40
C VAL A 311 -6.96 -12.91 -5.77
N LEU A 312 -6.16 -13.97 -5.91
CA LEU A 312 -6.63 -15.30 -6.26
C LEU A 312 -7.33 -16.05 -5.12
N GLY A 313 -7.22 -15.56 -3.88
CA GLY A 313 -7.98 -16.06 -2.74
C GLY A 313 -7.20 -16.89 -1.72
N GLY A 314 -5.86 -17.00 -1.87
CA GLY A 314 -4.99 -17.79 -1.00
C GLY A 314 -5.06 -19.29 -1.23
#